data_AF-A0A6G9QLD6-F1
#
_entry.id   AF-A0A6G9QLD6-F1
#
_cell.length_a   1.000
_cell.length_b   1.000
_cell.length_c   1.000
_cell.angle_alpha   90.00
_cell.angle_beta   90.00
_cell.angle_gamma   90.00
#
_symmetry.space_group_name_H-M   'P 1'
#
loop_
_entity.id
_entity.type
_entity.pdbx_description
1 polymer ?
#
loop_
_entity_poly.entity_id
_entity_poly.type
_entity_poly.pdbx_seq_one_letter_code
_entity_poly.pdbx_strand_id
1 'polypeptide(L)'
;MNIKLKHQQGIVLFFSLIVLVMMTVIGVALAVSSTQSLRMSGAGSERVEAMAAAHGALENAIKNSSGAGFVTMDMDNGMTITDATLGVKSSVKALTKADVNCQRSADASSGDLIKCIRIQIESTAEFGRDNLGSLTTVNGVEQEVLNIK
;
A
#
# COMPACT_ATOMS: atom_id res chain seq x y z
N MET A 1 -43.32 -27.50 63.77
CA MET A 1 -43.54 -26.09 63.38
C MET A 1 -43.40 -26.01 61.87
N ASN A 2 -44.52 -25.87 61.15
CA ASN A 2 -44.56 -26.11 59.70
C ASN A 2 -44.41 -24.77 58.96
N ILE A 3 -43.26 -24.56 58.30
CA ILE A 3 -42.93 -23.31 57.58
C ILE A 3 -43.53 -23.39 56.17
N LYS A 4 -44.61 -22.65 55.92
CA LYS A 4 -45.16 -22.47 54.57
C LYS A 4 -44.27 -21.53 53.76
N LEU A 5 -43.47 -22.08 52.85
CA LEU A 5 -42.74 -21.35 51.82
C LEU A 5 -43.73 -20.78 50.79
N LYS A 6 -43.95 -19.46 50.82
CA LYS A 6 -44.80 -18.74 49.86
C LYS A 6 -44.02 -18.56 48.55
N HIS A 7 -44.40 -19.29 47.51
CA HIS A 7 -43.75 -19.28 46.19
C HIS A 7 -44.09 -17.97 45.44
N GLN A 8 -43.12 -17.04 45.36
CA GLN A 8 -43.26 -15.83 44.54
C GLN A 8 -42.94 -16.16 43.08
N GLN A 9 -43.95 -16.49 42.27
CA GLN A 9 -43.76 -16.90 40.88
C GLN A 9 -43.48 -15.74 39.89
N GLY A 10 -43.72 -14.48 40.28
CA GLY A 10 -43.54 -13.32 39.40
C GLY A 10 -42.09 -12.79 39.32
N ILE A 11 -41.34 -12.86 40.43
CA ILE A 11 -40.03 -12.22 40.51
C ILE A 11 -38.95 -12.97 39.72
N VAL A 12 -39.09 -14.30 39.59
CA VAL A 12 -38.16 -15.13 38.82
C VAL A 12 -38.24 -14.83 37.32
N LEU A 13 -39.44 -14.56 36.81
CA LEU A 13 -39.64 -14.19 35.41
C LEU A 13 -38.98 -12.83 35.11
N PHE A 14 -39.13 -11.87 36.01
CA PHE A 14 -38.53 -10.55 35.88
C PHE A 14 -36.99 -10.63 35.89
N PHE A 15 -36.43 -11.43 36.78
CA PHE A 15 -34.98 -11.61 36.86
C PHE A 15 -34.42 -12.34 35.62
N SER A 16 -35.12 -13.37 35.14
CA SER A 16 -34.78 -14.07 33.89
C SER A 16 -34.78 -13.12 32.70
N LEU A 17 -35.77 -12.23 32.59
CA LEU A 17 -35.87 -11.24 31.52
C LEU A 17 -34.69 -10.28 31.52
N ILE A 18 -34.27 -9.78 32.70
CA ILE A 18 -33.10 -8.89 32.81
C ILE A 18 -31.83 -9.61 32.35
N VAL A 19 -31.61 -10.84 32.81
CA VAL A 19 -30.42 -11.63 32.44
C VAL A 19 -30.42 -11.90 30.93
N LEU A 20 -31.57 -12.23 30.35
CA LEU A 20 -31.71 -12.45 28.91
C LEU A 20 -31.34 -11.20 28.12
N VAL A 21 -31.85 -10.03 28.52
CA VAL A 21 -31.49 -8.75 27.87
C VAL A 21 -30.00 -8.42 28.01
N MET A 22 -29.42 -8.67 29.18
CA MET A 22 -27.98 -8.46 29.38
C MET A 22 -27.14 -9.35 28.46
N MET A 23 -27.49 -10.63 28.34
CA MET A 23 -26.78 -11.57 27.45
C MET A 23 -26.91 -11.18 25.98
N THR A 24 -28.07 -10.70 25.53
CA THR A 24 -28.23 -10.28 24.12
C THR A 24 -27.43 -9.03 23.79
N VAL A 25 -27.37 -8.05 24.70
CA VAL A 25 -26.55 -6.83 24.50
C VAL A 25 -25.07 -7.18 24.38
N ILE A 26 -24.56 -8.06 25.24
CA ILE A 26 -23.17 -8.52 25.17
C ILE A 26 -22.93 -9.28 23.86
N GLY A 27 -23.86 -10.16 23.46
CA GLY A 27 -23.77 -10.92 22.20
C GLY A 27 -23.71 -10.02 20.96
N VAL A 28 -24.58 -9.00 20.89
CA VAL A 28 -24.59 -8.05 19.76
C VAL A 28 -23.30 -7.22 19.74
N ALA A 29 -22.83 -6.75 20.89
CA ALA A 29 -21.59 -5.96 20.96
C ALA A 29 -20.38 -6.75 20.43
N LEU A 30 -20.25 -8.02 20.80
CA LEU A 30 -19.18 -8.90 20.32
C LEU A 30 -19.29 -9.21 18.83
N ALA A 31 -20.52 -9.44 18.33
CA ALA A 31 -20.77 -9.69 16.92
C ALA A 31 -20.42 -8.49 16.04
N VAL A 32 -20.78 -7.28 16.47
CA VAL A 32 -20.47 -6.03 15.76
C VAL A 32 -18.96 -5.78 15.72
N SER A 33 -18.26 -5.93 16.85
CA SER A 33 -16.80 -5.78 16.89
C SER A 33 -16.10 -6.77 15.95
N SER A 34 -16.55 -8.03 15.93
CA SER A 34 -15.98 -9.06 15.05
C SER A 34 -16.21 -8.75 13.57
N THR A 35 -17.39 -8.26 13.22
CA THR A 35 -17.73 -7.89 11.83
C THR A 35 -16.89 -6.71 11.34
N GLN A 36 -16.60 -5.75 12.22
CA GLN A 36 -15.71 -4.65 11.90
C GLN A 36 -14.28 -5.13 11.61
N SER A 37 -13.73 -5.99 12.47
CA SER A 37 -12.39 -6.56 12.28
C SER A 37 -12.30 -7.35 10.98
N LEU A 38 -13.31 -8.15 10.63
CA LEU A 38 -13.34 -8.91 9.38
C LEU A 38 -13.33 -8.01 8.14
N ARG A 39 -14.12 -6.93 8.14
CA ARG A 39 -14.12 -5.95 7.04
C ARG A 39 -12.78 -5.24 6.91
N MET A 40 -12.15 -4.91 8.05
CA MET A 40 -10.83 -4.29 8.07
C MET A 40 -9.74 -5.24 7.57
N SER A 41 -9.79 -6.52 7.93
CA SER A 41 -8.87 -7.54 7.41
C SER A 41 -9.03 -7.75 5.90
N GLY A 42 -10.26 -7.72 5.39
CA GLY A 42 -10.53 -7.80 3.94
C GLY A 42 -9.94 -6.60 3.19
N ALA A 43 -10.22 -5.38 3.65
CA ALA A 43 -9.64 -4.16 3.07
C ALA A 43 -8.10 -4.12 3.20
N GLY A 44 -7.55 -4.67 4.28
CA GLY A 44 -6.11 -4.83 4.46
C GLY A 44 -5.50 -5.78 3.43
N SER A 45 -6.17 -6.89 3.13
CA SER A 45 -5.73 -7.85 2.11
C SER A 45 -5.69 -7.21 0.72
N GLU A 46 -6.76 -6.51 0.33
CA GLU A 46 -6.81 -5.81 -0.97
C GLU A 46 -5.71 -4.75 -1.09
N ARG A 47 -5.42 -4.03 0.00
CA ARG A 47 -4.32 -3.06 0.03
C ARG A 47 -2.95 -3.73 -0.14
N VAL A 48 -2.72 -4.88 0.51
CA VAL A 48 -1.43 -5.60 0.40
C VAL A 48 -1.23 -6.14 -1.00
N GLU A 49 -2.28 -6.65 -1.64
CA GLU A 49 -2.24 -7.07 -3.04
C GLU A 49 -1.90 -5.91 -3.98
N ALA A 50 -2.57 -4.77 -3.83
CA ALA A 50 -2.26 -3.58 -4.62
C ALA A 50 -0.85 -3.03 -4.35
N MET A 51 -0.34 -3.16 -3.13
CA MET A 51 1.06 -2.84 -2.80
C MET A 51 2.03 -3.75 -3.55
N ALA A 52 1.79 -5.06 -3.55
CA ALA A 52 2.60 -6.00 -4.31
C ALA A 52 2.54 -5.71 -5.82
N ALA A 53 1.37 -5.40 -6.36
CA ALA A 53 1.20 -5.02 -7.76
C ALA A 53 1.94 -3.70 -8.10
N ALA A 54 1.84 -2.68 -7.25
CA ALA A 54 2.55 -1.40 -7.43
C ALA A 54 4.08 -1.62 -7.43
N HIS A 55 4.60 -2.40 -6.49
CA HIS A 55 6.03 -2.73 -6.45
C HIS A 55 6.47 -3.58 -7.64
N GLY A 56 5.66 -4.56 -8.06
CA GLY A 56 5.96 -5.38 -9.23
C GLY A 56 6.01 -4.55 -10.52
N ALA A 57 5.03 -3.67 -10.73
CA ALA A 57 4.99 -2.77 -11.88
C ALA A 57 6.14 -1.75 -11.86
N LEU A 58 6.55 -1.30 -10.67
CA LEU A 58 7.71 -0.43 -10.51
C LEU A 58 9.00 -1.16 -10.92
N GLU A 59 9.20 -2.39 -10.45
CA GLU A 59 10.36 -3.19 -10.79
C GLU A 59 10.41 -3.50 -12.30
N ASN A 60 9.26 -3.78 -12.91
CA ASN A 60 9.16 -3.96 -14.36
C ASN A 60 9.48 -2.67 -15.11
N ALA A 61 9.00 -1.51 -14.63
CA ALA A 61 9.34 -0.21 -15.20
C ALA A 61 10.84 0.09 -15.11
N ILE A 62 11.49 -0.27 -13.99
CA ILE A 62 12.95 -0.16 -13.84
C ILE A 62 13.65 -1.06 -14.86
N LYS A 63 13.31 -2.35 -14.91
CA LYS A 63 13.97 -3.31 -15.81
C LYS A 63 13.83 -2.93 -17.27
N ASN A 64 12.66 -2.44 -17.68
CA ASN A 64 12.40 -2.07 -19.06
C ASN A 64 13.13 -0.78 -19.48
N SER A 65 13.41 0.11 -18.53
CA SER A 65 13.98 1.44 -18.82
C SER A 65 15.45 1.58 -18.37
N SER A 66 15.98 0.58 -17.66
CA SER A 66 17.37 0.55 -17.18
C SER A 66 18.35 0.72 -18.33
N GLY A 67 19.43 1.47 -18.09
CA GLY A 67 20.41 1.82 -19.10
C GLY A 67 19.90 2.88 -20.08
N ALA A 68 19.81 2.55 -21.37
CA ALA A 68 19.57 3.54 -22.42
C ALA A 68 18.20 4.26 -22.28
N GLY A 69 17.16 3.58 -21.81
CA GLY A 69 15.82 4.17 -21.67
C GLY A 69 15.78 5.35 -20.68
N PHE A 70 16.54 5.28 -19.60
CA PHE A 70 16.68 6.34 -18.61
C PHE A 70 17.59 7.48 -19.07
N VAL A 71 18.52 7.23 -19.98
CA VAL A 71 19.44 8.26 -20.49
C VAL A 71 18.82 9.01 -21.67
N THR A 72 17.98 8.36 -22.47
CA THR A 72 17.33 8.96 -23.65
C THR A 72 15.95 9.53 -23.36
N MET A 73 15.44 9.38 -22.14
CA MET A 73 14.13 9.94 -21.77
C MET A 73 14.14 11.46 -21.81
N ASP A 74 13.01 12.04 -22.22
CA ASP A 74 12.83 13.47 -22.12
C ASP A 74 12.71 13.88 -20.65
N MET A 75 13.70 14.64 -20.19
CA MET A 75 13.81 15.12 -18.81
C MET A 75 12.71 16.14 -18.45
N ASP A 76 12.04 16.71 -19.45
CA ASP A 76 10.96 17.69 -19.28
C ASP A 76 9.56 17.06 -19.23
N ASN A 77 9.23 16.19 -20.18
CA ASN A 77 7.90 15.56 -20.23
C ASN A 77 7.82 14.22 -19.46
N GLY A 78 8.96 13.61 -19.12
CA GLY A 78 8.99 12.29 -18.48
C GLY A 78 8.52 11.16 -19.40
N MET A 79 8.36 9.97 -18.84
CA MET A 79 7.88 8.77 -19.54
C MET A 79 6.77 8.12 -18.71
N THR A 80 5.73 7.61 -19.36
CA THR A 80 4.70 6.79 -18.69
C THR A 80 4.80 5.37 -19.21
N ILE A 81 4.97 4.42 -18.29
CA ILE A 81 5.04 2.99 -18.58
C ILE A 81 3.79 2.37 -17.99
N THR A 82 2.98 1.76 -18.84
CA THR A 82 1.79 1.04 -18.41
C THR A 82 2.08 -0.44 -18.40
N ASP A 83 2.01 -1.06 -17.23
CA ASP A 83 2.11 -2.51 -17.10
C ASP A 83 0.72 -3.12 -17.34
N ALA A 84 0.50 -3.65 -18.56
CA ALA A 84 -0.79 -4.24 -18.95
C ALA A 84 -1.11 -5.53 -18.19
N THR A 85 -0.12 -6.19 -17.59
CA THR A 85 -0.31 -7.42 -16.83
C THR A 85 -0.78 -7.12 -15.40
N LEU A 86 -0.28 -6.04 -14.80
CA LEU A 86 -0.63 -5.64 -13.44
C LEU A 86 -1.67 -4.52 -13.39
N GLY A 87 -2.02 -3.91 -14.53
CA GLY A 87 -3.00 -2.81 -14.61
C GLY A 87 -2.52 -1.50 -13.98
N VAL A 88 -1.23 -1.40 -13.66
CA VAL A 88 -0.62 -0.26 -12.95
C VAL A 88 0.05 0.68 -13.94
N LYS A 89 -0.15 1.98 -13.73
CA LYS A 89 0.56 3.04 -14.47
C LYS A 89 1.72 3.54 -13.64
N SER A 90 2.90 3.50 -14.23
CA SER A 90 4.15 4.01 -13.66
C SER A 90 4.57 5.27 -14.40
N SER A 91 4.69 6.40 -13.71
CA SER A 91 5.28 7.61 -14.27
C SER A 91 6.75 7.70 -13.90
N VAL A 92 7.60 8.05 -14.86
CA VAL A 92 9.04 8.17 -14.73
C VAL A 92 9.41 9.61 -15.00
N LYS A 93 10.04 10.28 -14.05
CA LYS A 93 10.43 11.68 -14.15
C LYS A 93 11.86 11.88 -13.68
N ALA A 94 12.61 12.71 -14.39
CA ALA A 94 13.93 13.11 -13.94
C ALA A 94 13.83 14.09 -12.76
N LEU A 95 14.58 13.83 -11.69
CA LEU A 95 14.70 14.72 -10.54
C LEU A 95 15.68 15.86 -10.79
N THR A 96 16.72 15.59 -11.60
CA THR A 96 17.76 16.56 -11.94
C THR A 96 17.99 16.53 -13.44
N LYS A 97 17.96 17.70 -14.09
CA LYS A 97 18.25 17.85 -15.53
C LYS A 97 19.74 17.78 -15.87
N ALA A 98 20.60 17.82 -14.85
CA ALA A 98 22.04 17.81 -15.00
C ALA A 98 22.62 16.54 -14.39
N ASP A 99 23.74 16.11 -14.94
CA ASP A 99 24.55 15.02 -14.42
C ASP A 99 25.15 15.44 -13.08
N VAL A 100 24.75 14.75 -12.01
CA VAL A 100 25.21 15.02 -10.64
C VAL A 100 26.24 13.97 -10.22
N ASN A 101 27.00 14.26 -9.17
CA ASN A 101 27.82 13.24 -8.54
C ASN A 101 26.92 12.14 -7.94
N CYS A 102 27.25 10.88 -8.25
CA CYS A 102 26.61 9.70 -7.70
C CYS A 102 26.79 9.66 -6.17
N GLN A 103 25.75 9.36 -5.41
CA GLN A 103 25.89 9.24 -3.95
C GLN A 103 26.62 7.96 -3.55
N ARG A 104 26.47 6.91 -4.36
CA ARG A 104 27.19 5.65 -4.23
C ARG A 104 27.75 5.28 -5.61
N SER A 105 29.06 5.11 -5.70
CA SER A 105 29.68 4.40 -6.82
C SER A 105 30.62 3.36 -6.24
N ALA A 106 30.55 2.13 -6.75
CA ALA A 106 31.36 1.02 -6.26
C ALA A 106 32.80 1.08 -6.82
N ASP A 107 32.99 1.77 -7.95
CA ASP A 107 34.24 1.86 -8.67
C ASP A 107 34.83 3.27 -8.62
N ALA A 108 36.15 3.35 -8.47
CA ALA A 108 36.86 4.63 -8.49
C ALA A 108 36.92 5.17 -9.92
N SER A 109 36.29 6.32 -10.17
CA SER A 109 36.40 7.04 -11.45
C SER A 109 37.57 8.02 -11.43
N SER A 110 38.58 7.77 -12.26
CA SER A 110 39.67 8.73 -12.47
C SER A 110 39.15 9.95 -13.24
N GLY A 111 39.11 11.12 -12.61
CA GLY A 111 38.78 12.38 -13.30
C GLY A 111 37.29 12.69 -13.47
N ASP A 112 36.40 12.21 -12.58
CA ASP A 112 34.97 12.55 -12.59
C ASP A 112 34.23 12.15 -13.90
N LEU A 113 34.75 11.13 -14.60
CA LEU A 113 34.19 10.62 -15.86
C LEU A 113 32.83 9.95 -15.67
N ILE A 114 32.53 9.44 -14.47
CA ILE A 114 31.24 8.82 -14.16
C ILE A 114 30.40 9.82 -13.36
N LYS A 115 29.23 10.15 -13.89
CA LYS A 115 28.20 10.94 -13.22
C LYS A 115 26.90 10.15 -13.16
N CYS A 116 25.93 10.65 -12.41
CA CYS A 116 24.63 10.01 -12.29
C CYS A 116 23.51 10.97 -12.69
N ILE A 117 22.51 10.40 -13.34
CA ILE A 117 21.20 11.02 -13.46
C ILE A 117 20.29 10.45 -12.38
N ARG A 118 19.46 11.30 -11.77
CA ARG A 118 18.48 10.89 -10.76
C ARG A 118 17.09 10.87 -11.35
N ILE A 119 16.41 9.75 -11.20
CA ILE A 119 15.10 9.50 -11.77
C ILE A 119 14.18 9.07 -10.65
N GLN A 120 12.96 9.57 -10.67
CA GLN A 120 11.88 9.19 -9.80
C GLN A 120 10.87 8.38 -10.60
N ILE A 121 10.50 7.22 -10.08
CA ILE A 121 9.47 6.36 -10.65
C ILE A 121 8.34 6.29 -9.64
N GLU A 122 7.14 6.67 -10.08
CA GLU A 122 5.92 6.64 -9.30
C GLU A 122 4.95 5.63 -9.90
N SER A 123 4.66 4.56 -9.17
CA SER A 123 3.70 3.53 -9.58
C SER A 123 2.47 3.63 -8.71
N THR A 124 1.31 3.83 -9.33
CA THR A 124 0.02 3.97 -8.62
C THR A 124 -0.88 2.78 -8.88
N ALA A 125 -1.24 2.05 -7.82
CA ALA A 125 -2.21 0.98 -7.84
C ALA A 125 -3.49 1.40 -7.10
N GLU A 126 -4.64 1.11 -7.71
CA GLU A 126 -5.96 1.35 -7.11
C GLU A 126 -6.43 0.08 -6.39
N PHE A 127 -7.14 0.25 -5.26
CA PHE A 127 -7.65 -0.85 -4.45
C PHE A 127 -8.97 -0.47 -3.76
N GLY A 128 -9.69 -1.48 -3.27
CA GLY A 128 -11.00 -1.27 -2.67
C GLY A 128 -12.14 -1.25 -3.68
N ARG A 129 -13.36 -1.23 -3.16
CA ARG A 129 -14.58 -1.17 -3.95
C ARG A 129 -14.61 0.12 -4.78
N ASP A 130 -14.87 0.00 -6.08
CA ASP A 130 -14.96 1.12 -7.04
C ASP A 130 -13.69 2.01 -7.08
N ASN A 131 -12.50 1.44 -6.83
CA ASN A 131 -11.21 2.15 -6.85
C ASN A 131 -11.15 3.36 -5.90
N LEU A 132 -11.87 3.30 -4.77
CA LEU A 132 -11.90 4.36 -3.75
C LEU A 132 -10.56 4.52 -3.00
N GLY A 133 -9.74 3.47 -2.96
CA GLY A 133 -8.39 3.50 -2.42
C GLY A 133 -7.35 3.62 -3.52
N SER A 134 -6.32 4.42 -3.30
CA SER A 134 -5.13 4.43 -4.15
C SER A 134 -3.87 4.36 -3.29
N LEU A 135 -2.88 3.66 -3.81
CA LEU A 135 -1.57 3.53 -3.24
C LEU A 135 -0.55 3.91 -4.29
N THR A 136 0.25 4.94 -4.00
CA THR A 136 1.36 5.35 -4.85
C THR A 136 2.67 4.99 -4.16
N THR A 137 3.48 4.18 -4.84
CA THR A 137 4.85 3.87 -4.44
C THR A 137 5.80 4.70 -5.27
N VAL A 138 6.71 5.40 -4.60
CA VAL A 138 7.72 6.25 -5.23
C VAL A 138 9.09 5.68 -4.94
N ASN A 139 9.89 5.45 -5.98
CA ASN A 139 11.30 5.10 -5.85
C ASN A 139 12.20 6.06 -6.61
N GLY A 140 13.34 6.39 -6.01
CA GLY A 140 14.44 7.08 -6.68
C GLY A 140 15.46 6.07 -7.22
N VAL A 141 15.82 6.21 -8.49
CA VAL A 141 16.86 5.43 -9.17
C VAL A 141 17.99 6.38 -9.55
N GLU A 142 19.23 6.01 -9.22
CA GLU A 142 20.42 6.65 -9.76
C GLU A 142 20.98 5.77 -10.87
N GLN A 143 21.13 6.33 -12.08
CA GLN A 143 21.73 5.64 -13.22
C GLN A 143 23.08 6.28 -13.52
N GLU A 144 24.14 5.47 -13.51
CA GLU A 144 25.47 5.90 -13.91
C GLU A 144 25.49 6.17 -15.42
N VAL A 145 26.10 7.30 -15.78
CA VAL A 145 26.29 7.79 -17.15
C VAL A 145 27.73 8.25 -17.33
N LEU A 146 28.24 8.07 -18.54
CA LEU A 146 29.59 8.53 -18.89
C LEU A 146 29.54 10.01 -19.28
N ASN A 147 30.26 10.84 -18.55
CA ASN A 147 30.43 12.26 -18.82
C ASN A 147 31.47 12.45 -19.94
N ILE A 148 31.01 12.33 -21.19
CA ILE A 148 31.82 12.50 -22.40
C ILE A 148 31.89 13.95 -22.90
N LYS A 149 31.88 14.94 -22.00
CA LYS A 149 31.86 16.34 -22.42
C LYS A 149 33.17 16.82 -23.04
#